data_AF-A0AAW8XWS3-F1
#
_entry.id   AF-A0AAW8XWS3-F1
#
_cell.length_a   1.000
_cell.length_b   1.000
_cell.length_c   1.000
_cell.angle_alpha   90.00
_cell.angle_beta   90.00
_cell.angle_gamma   90.00
#
_symmetry.space_group_name_H-M   'P 1'
#
loop_
_entity.id
_entity.type
_entity.pdbx_description
1 polymer ?
#
loop_
_entity_poly.entity_id
_entity_poly.type
_entity_poly.pdbx_seq_one_letter_code
_entity_poly.pdbx_strand_id
1 'polypeptide(L)'
;MNEQMQVDRDQYIKANYGPLTMTEMAEHLGLSVSAVSRHIKKMGIVRGDRLTDEQKAILKDSCKRLGLPGVAEALGLPITVTTQAARAMGLLKREIMTPEKRAYLCEHDATMTRADIASALGVSKHTVERAAKQLELFKKYPWTDEQRRFIAERRQSMKMTRIAKYLGITPAMVRQEIARQKRGIVDMLNRH
;
A
#
# COMPACT_ATOMS: atom_id res chain seq x y z
N MET A 1 40.36 1.76 -21.87
CA MET A 1 40.24 1.41 -20.44
C MET A 1 39.65 0.00 -20.38
N ASN A 2 40.35 -0.93 -19.72
CA ASN A 2 40.17 -2.37 -19.89
C ASN A 2 38.80 -2.87 -19.41
N GLU A 3 38.11 -3.67 -20.21
CA GLU A 3 36.74 -4.17 -19.94
C GLU A 3 36.70 -5.05 -18.67
N GLN A 4 37.76 -5.84 -18.46
CA GLN A 4 37.95 -6.66 -17.25
C GLN A 4 38.01 -5.80 -15.97
N MET A 5 38.69 -4.66 -16.03
CA MET A 5 38.82 -3.74 -14.89
C MET A 5 37.50 -3.03 -14.55
N GLN A 6 36.58 -2.93 -15.52
CA GLN A 6 35.25 -2.39 -15.30
C GLN A 6 34.31 -3.42 -14.65
N VAL A 7 34.42 -4.69 -15.04
CA VAL A 7 33.66 -5.81 -14.42
C VAL A 7 34.04 -5.96 -12.94
N ASP A 8 35.33 -5.94 -12.60
CA ASP A 8 35.79 -6.05 -11.21
C ASP A 8 35.27 -4.90 -10.34
N ARG A 9 35.20 -3.67 -10.89
CA ARG A 9 34.66 -2.49 -10.19
C ARG A 9 33.16 -2.62 -9.93
N ASP A 10 32.40 -2.99 -10.95
CA ASP A 10 30.95 -3.16 -10.83
C ASP A 10 30.61 -4.27 -9.83
N GLN A 11 31.39 -5.36 -9.82
CA GLN A 11 31.24 -6.47 -8.88
C GLN A 11 31.57 -6.04 -7.45
N TYR A 12 32.66 -5.29 -7.25
CA TYR A 12 33.01 -4.74 -5.92
C TYR A 12 31.94 -3.78 -5.41
N ILE A 13 31.48 -2.83 -6.24
CA ILE A 13 30.42 -1.89 -5.87
C ILE A 13 29.16 -2.67 -5.49
N LYS A 14 28.75 -3.66 -6.29
CA LYS A 14 27.55 -4.46 -6.00
C LYS A 14 27.67 -5.25 -4.69
N ALA A 15 28.84 -5.83 -4.40
CA ALA A 15 29.06 -6.59 -3.18
C ALA A 15 29.10 -5.72 -1.91
N ASN A 16 29.52 -4.46 -2.03
CA ASN A 16 29.74 -3.55 -0.91
C ASN A 16 28.71 -2.41 -0.82
N TYR A 17 27.76 -2.33 -1.76
CA TYR A 17 26.73 -1.30 -1.75
C TYR A 17 25.74 -1.51 -0.61
N GLY A 18 25.79 -0.64 0.40
CA GLY A 18 24.95 -0.73 1.59
C GLY A 18 25.79 -0.82 2.87
N PRO A 19 26.66 -1.86 3.01
CA PRO A 19 27.64 -1.93 4.08
C PRO A 19 28.62 -0.75 4.07
N LEU A 20 29.13 -0.38 2.89
CA LEU A 20 30.01 0.77 2.72
C LEU A 20 29.23 1.98 2.19
N THR A 21 29.66 3.16 2.63
CA THR A 21 29.28 4.44 2.04
C THR A 21 29.87 4.58 0.64
N MET A 22 29.26 5.45 -0.17
CA MET A 22 29.79 5.76 -1.49
C MET A 22 31.18 6.42 -1.43
N THR A 23 31.51 7.05 -0.31
CA THR A 23 32.83 7.64 -0.05
C THR A 23 33.87 6.55 0.19
N GLU A 24 33.59 5.60 1.09
CA GLU A 24 34.51 4.48 1.37
C GLU A 24 34.76 3.61 0.13
N MET A 25 33.71 3.33 -0.66
CA MET A 25 33.88 2.62 -1.93
C MET A 25 34.68 3.44 -2.95
N ALA A 26 34.51 4.76 -2.97
CA ALA A 26 35.25 5.65 -3.87
C ALA A 26 36.75 5.66 -3.51
N GLU A 27 37.08 5.74 -2.22
CA GLU A 27 38.44 5.66 -1.72
C GLU A 27 39.09 4.31 -2.07
N HIS A 28 38.40 3.20 -1.80
CA HIS A 28 38.92 1.87 -2.10
C HIS A 28 39.17 1.64 -3.60
N LEU A 29 38.31 2.18 -4.46
CA LEU A 29 38.42 2.01 -5.91
C LEU A 29 39.29 3.07 -6.59
N GLY A 30 39.79 4.06 -5.85
CA GLY A 30 40.48 5.23 -6.42
C GLY A 30 39.60 6.02 -7.38
N LEU A 31 38.31 6.10 -7.11
CA LEU A 31 37.30 6.78 -7.93
C LEU A 31 36.75 8.01 -7.22
N SER A 32 36.04 8.87 -7.97
CA SER A 32 35.19 9.88 -7.34
C SER A 32 33.86 9.28 -6.88
N VAL A 33 33.26 9.83 -5.83
CA VAL A 33 31.90 9.47 -5.36
C VAL A 33 30.87 9.55 -6.51
N SER A 34 31.01 10.55 -7.38
CA SER A 34 30.17 10.73 -8.57
C SER A 34 30.31 9.59 -9.58
N ALA A 35 31.52 9.03 -9.74
CA ALA A 35 31.74 7.87 -10.61
C ALA A 35 31.05 6.63 -10.04
N VAL A 36 31.22 6.36 -8.73
CA VAL A 36 30.54 5.26 -8.02
C VAL A 36 29.01 5.39 -8.18
N SER A 37 28.46 6.59 -8.01
CA SER A 37 27.03 6.89 -8.25
C SER A 37 26.56 6.50 -9.65
N ARG A 38 27.39 6.79 -10.66
CA ARG A 38 27.09 6.50 -12.07
C ARG A 38 27.08 4.99 -12.33
N HIS A 39 28.01 4.25 -11.74
CA HIS A 39 28.06 2.79 -11.81
C HIS A 39 26.83 2.15 -11.14
N ILE A 40 26.47 2.59 -9.94
CA ILE A 40 25.24 2.15 -9.23
C ILE A 40 24.00 2.35 -10.09
N LYS A 41 23.84 3.53 -10.70
CA LYS A 41 22.71 3.83 -11.60
C LYS A 41 22.74 2.95 -12.85
N LYS A 42 23.91 2.77 -13.48
CA LYS A 42 24.09 1.93 -14.67
C LYS A 42 23.68 0.48 -14.41
N MET A 43 24.02 -0.03 -13.23
CA MET A 43 23.63 -1.38 -12.78
C MET A 43 22.17 -1.49 -12.30
N GLY A 44 21.43 -0.38 -12.23
CA GLY A 44 20.04 -0.38 -11.74
C GLY A 44 19.90 -0.66 -10.24
N ILE A 45 20.98 -0.50 -9.46
CA ILE A 45 20.95 -0.74 -8.02
C ILE A 45 20.11 0.37 -7.35
N VAL A 46 18.95 0.00 -6.84
CA VAL A 46 17.98 0.92 -6.23
C VAL A 46 18.39 1.20 -4.78
N ARG A 47 18.06 2.38 -4.24
CA ARG A 47 18.37 2.77 -2.84
C ARG A 47 17.87 1.79 -1.77
N GLY A 48 16.94 0.89 -2.09
CA GLY A 48 16.43 -0.15 -1.20
C GLY A 48 17.18 -1.49 -1.24
N ASP A 49 18.13 -1.66 -2.15
CA ASP A 49 18.86 -2.92 -2.39
C ASP A 49 20.26 -2.88 -1.74
N ARG A 50 20.28 -2.59 -0.44
CA ARG A 50 21.51 -2.40 0.36
C ARG A 50 22.00 -3.65 1.06
N LEU A 51 21.25 -4.75 0.98
CA LEU A 51 21.62 -6.01 1.60
C LEU A 51 22.00 -7.00 0.51
N THR A 52 23.07 -7.75 0.75
CA THR A 52 23.39 -8.93 -0.06
C THR A 52 22.29 -9.99 0.10
N ASP A 53 22.25 -10.96 -0.81
CA ASP A 53 21.25 -12.03 -0.75
C ASP A 53 21.39 -12.88 0.53
N GLU A 54 22.62 -13.05 1.03
CA GLU A 54 22.91 -13.69 2.32
C GLU A 54 22.35 -12.87 3.49
N GLN A 55 22.58 -11.55 3.50
CA GLN A 55 22.05 -10.66 4.53
C GLN A 55 20.52 -10.61 4.51
N LYS A 56 19.90 -10.68 3.32
CA LYS A 56 18.43 -10.79 3.17
C LYS A 56 17.92 -12.12 3.74
N ALA A 57 18.63 -13.22 3.53
CA ALA A 57 18.27 -14.53 4.09
C ALA A 57 18.32 -14.50 5.62
N ILE A 58 19.40 -13.97 6.20
CA ILE A 58 19.54 -13.80 7.65
C ILE A 58 18.45 -12.88 8.19
N LEU A 59 18.16 -11.76 7.51
CA LEU A 59 17.10 -10.84 7.91
C LEU A 59 15.74 -11.53 7.91
N LYS A 60 15.43 -12.37 6.93
CA LYS A 60 14.15 -13.09 6.85
C LYS A 60 14.00 -14.13 7.96
N ASP A 61 15.06 -14.87 8.24
CA ASP A 61 15.05 -15.94 9.24
C ASP A 61 15.07 -15.40 10.68
N SER A 62 15.97 -14.45 10.94
CA SER A 62 16.25 -13.99 12.29
C SER A 62 15.39 -12.81 12.75
N CYS A 63 14.69 -12.08 11.87
CA CYS A 63 13.90 -10.91 12.27
C CYS A 63 12.78 -11.26 13.26
N LYS A 64 12.19 -12.46 13.20
CA LYS A 64 11.18 -12.90 14.17
C LYS A 64 11.76 -13.30 15.52
N ARG A 65 12.99 -13.83 15.53
CA ARG A 65 13.65 -14.38 16.72
C ARG A 65 14.41 -13.32 17.51
N LEU A 66 15.18 -12.48 16.83
CA LEU A 66 16.07 -11.49 17.45
C LEU A 66 15.48 -10.07 17.49
N GLY A 67 14.41 -9.82 16.73
CA GLY A 67 13.94 -8.46 16.46
C GLY A 67 14.91 -7.66 15.57
N LEU A 68 14.49 -6.48 15.12
CA LEU A 68 15.31 -5.64 14.23
C LEU A 68 16.64 -5.20 14.84
N PRO A 69 16.73 -4.80 16.13
CA PRO A 69 18.01 -4.39 16.73
C PRO A 69 19.02 -5.54 16.74
N GLY A 70 18.61 -6.73 17.18
CA GLY A 70 19.50 -7.90 17.23
C GLY A 70 19.91 -8.40 15.85
N VAL A 71 19.05 -8.30 14.84
CA VAL A 71 19.45 -8.57 13.45
C VAL A 71 20.41 -7.50 12.92
N ALA A 72 20.21 -6.22 13.24
CA ALA A 72 21.11 -5.16 12.81
C ALA A 72 22.53 -5.37 13.37
N GLU A 73 22.63 -5.74 14.65
CA GLU A 73 23.89 -6.12 15.29
C GLU A 73 24.52 -7.35 14.64
N ALA A 74 23.75 -8.43 14.43
CA ALA A 74 24.25 -9.65 13.79
C ALA A 74 24.74 -9.43 12.34
N LEU A 75 24.17 -8.46 11.64
CA LEU A 75 24.58 -8.09 10.28
C LEU A 75 25.69 -7.03 10.25
N GLY A 76 26.05 -6.44 11.40
CA GLY A 76 26.97 -5.29 11.46
C GLY A 76 26.45 -4.06 10.71
N LEU A 77 25.13 -3.90 10.59
CA LEU A 77 24.50 -2.82 9.81
C LEU A 77 23.81 -1.81 10.73
N PRO A 78 23.74 -0.52 10.34
CA PRO A 78 22.92 0.45 11.04
C PRO A 78 21.45 0.02 11.08
N ILE A 79 20.81 0.17 12.25
CA ILE A 79 19.40 -0.22 12.45
C ILE A 79 18.44 0.42 11.43
N THR A 80 18.77 1.61 10.95
CA THR A 80 17.99 2.33 9.92
C THR A 80 18.00 1.59 8.58
N VAL A 81 19.16 1.05 8.17
CA VAL A 81 19.32 0.27 6.93
C VAL A 81 18.54 -1.04 7.05
N THR A 82 18.73 -1.76 8.16
CA THR A 82 18.03 -3.02 8.46
C THR A 82 16.51 -2.83 8.48
N THR A 83 16.03 -1.74 9.11
CA THR A 83 14.59 -1.40 9.14
C THR A 83 14.05 -1.09 7.75
N GLN A 84 14.79 -0.35 6.93
CA GLN A 84 14.37 -0.02 5.57
C GLN A 84 14.30 -1.27 4.68
N ALA A 85 15.30 -2.16 4.79
CA ALA A 85 15.32 -3.44 4.09
C ALA A 85 14.16 -4.35 4.52
N ALA A 86 13.91 -4.46 5.82
CA ALA A 86 12.80 -5.25 6.35
C ALA A 86 11.44 -4.71 5.89
N ARG A 87 11.27 -3.39 5.78
CA ARG A 87 10.07 -2.77 5.17
C ARG A 87 9.95 -3.08 3.68
N ALA A 88 11.04 -2.95 2.93
CA ALA A 88 11.06 -3.23 1.49
C ALA A 88 10.73 -4.71 1.19
N MET A 89 11.17 -5.62 2.06
CA MET A 89 10.87 -7.05 1.99
C MET A 89 9.49 -7.43 2.56
N GLY A 90 8.71 -6.47 3.04
CA GLY A 90 7.38 -6.71 3.62
C GLY A 90 7.39 -7.45 4.96
N LEU A 91 8.56 -7.56 5.61
CA LEU A 91 8.72 -8.17 6.94
C LEU A 91 8.14 -7.29 8.05
N LEU A 92 8.09 -5.97 7.80
CA LEU A 92 7.47 -5.00 8.70
C LEU A 92 6.23 -4.42 8.06
N LYS A 93 5.05 -4.79 8.56
CA LYS A 93 3.81 -4.08 8.23
C LYS A 93 3.76 -2.81 9.06
N ARG A 94 3.61 -1.66 8.40
CA ARG A 94 3.26 -0.43 9.10
C ARG A 94 1.80 -0.53 9.52
N GLU A 95 1.54 -0.80 10.79
CA GLU A 95 0.19 -0.74 11.34
C GLU A 95 -0.20 0.73 11.55
N ILE A 96 -0.67 1.35 10.45
CA ILE A 96 -1.14 2.75 10.47
C ILE A 96 -2.46 2.85 11.24
N MET A 97 -3.23 1.75 11.23
CA MET A 97 -4.59 1.69 11.72
C MET A 97 -4.71 0.70 12.87
N THR A 98 -4.31 1.16 14.07
CA THR A 98 -4.33 0.38 15.31
C THR A 98 -5.75 0.06 15.77
N PRO A 99 -5.94 -0.90 16.69
CA PRO A 99 -7.25 -1.22 17.24
C PRO A 99 -7.99 -0.02 17.82
N GLU A 100 -7.31 0.88 18.53
CA GLU A 100 -7.89 2.07 19.15
C GLU A 100 -8.41 3.04 18.09
N LYS A 101 -7.61 3.27 17.04
CA LYS A 101 -8.04 4.11 15.91
C LYS A 101 -9.24 3.48 15.18
N ARG A 102 -9.33 2.14 15.11
CA ARG A 102 -10.46 1.44 14.50
C ARG A 102 -11.71 1.57 15.36
N ALA A 103 -11.59 1.47 16.68
CA ALA A 103 -12.69 1.71 17.60
C ALA A 103 -13.24 3.13 17.44
N TYR A 104 -12.35 4.14 17.42
CA TYR A 104 -12.73 5.52 17.16
C TYR A 104 -13.44 5.70 15.81
N LEU A 105 -12.93 5.05 14.75
CA LEU A 105 -13.58 5.06 13.44
C LEU A 105 -15.00 4.49 13.50
N CYS A 106 -15.23 3.37 14.21
CA CYS A 106 -16.56 2.78 14.37
C CYS A 106 -17.52 3.71 15.13
N GLU A 107 -17.05 4.32 16.22
CA GLU A 107 -17.85 5.21 17.08
C GLU A 107 -18.31 6.47 16.34
N HIS A 108 -17.43 7.05 15.52
CA HIS A 108 -17.67 8.35 14.88
C HIS A 108 -18.11 8.27 13.41
N ASP A 109 -18.22 7.06 12.83
CA ASP A 109 -18.61 6.86 11.42
C ASP A 109 -19.94 7.53 11.04
N ALA A 110 -20.90 7.44 11.96
CA ALA A 110 -22.25 7.93 11.76
C ALA A 110 -22.29 9.47 11.74
N THR A 111 -21.54 10.12 12.62
CA THR A 111 -21.65 11.54 12.93
C THR A 111 -20.60 12.41 12.23
N MET A 112 -19.41 11.88 11.96
CA MET A 112 -18.31 12.64 11.36
C MET A 112 -18.09 12.28 9.89
N THR A 113 -17.49 13.20 9.13
CA THR A 113 -17.04 12.87 7.77
C THR A 113 -15.73 12.07 7.82
N ARG A 114 -15.42 11.35 6.73
CA ARG A 114 -14.14 10.63 6.60
C ARG A 114 -12.92 11.55 6.72
N ALA A 115 -13.05 12.81 6.32
CA ALA A 115 -11.97 13.79 6.41
C ALA A 115 -11.75 14.23 7.86
N ASP A 116 -12.82 14.49 8.60
CA ASP A 116 -12.72 14.89 10.01
C ASP A 116 -12.14 13.77 10.88
N ILE A 117 -12.58 12.52 10.63
CA ILE A 117 -12.02 11.35 11.31
C ILE A 117 -10.53 11.19 10.97
N ALA A 118 -10.14 11.41 9.72
CA ALA A 118 -8.73 11.32 9.31
C ALA A 118 -7.85 12.36 10.02
N SER A 119 -8.35 13.60 10.13
CA SER A 119 -7.69 14.67 10.88
C SER A 119 -7.56 14.33 12.37
N ALA A 120 -8.63 13.86 13.00
CA ALA A 120 -8.62 13.47 14.42
C ALA A 120 -7.63 12.33 14.71
N LEU A 121 -7.52 11.37 13.80
CA LEU A 121 -6.64 10.20 13.95
C LEU A 121 -5.19 10.45 13.49
N GLY A 122 -4.89 11.61 12.90
CA GLY A 122 -3.58 11.92 12.31
C GLY A 122 -3.18 10.95 11.19
N VAL A 123 -4.13 10.51 10.36
CA VAL A 123 -3.89 9.61 9.22
C VAL A 123 -4.47 10.19 7.93
N SER A 124 -4.13 9.60 6.79
CA SER A 124 -4.73 10.03 5.52
C SER A 124 -6.19 9.63 5.43
N LYS A 125 -7.01 10.44 4.74
CA LYS A 125 -8.40 10.09 4.40
C LYS A 125 -8.52 8.74 3.72
N HIS A 126 -7.60 8.42 2.81
CA HIS A 126 -7.56 7.13 2.11
C HIS A 126 -7.35 5.95 3.08
N THR A 127 -6.54 6.13 4.13
CA THR A 127 -6.35 5.13 5.18
C THR A 127 -7.68 4.85 5.91
N VAL A 128 -8.42 5.90 6.27
CA VAL A 128 -9.74 5.78 6.92
C VAL A 128 -10.74 5.09 6.00
N GLU A 129 -10.80 5.46 4.73
CA GLU A 129 -11.69 4.82 3.74
C GLU A 129 -11.39 3.32 3.59
N ARG A 130 -10.11 2.96 3.51
CA ARG A 130 -9.70 1.55 3.44
C ARG A 130 -10.06 0.79 4.71
N ALA A 131 -9.85 1.39 5.88
CA ALA A 131 -10.22 0.80 7.17
C ALA A 131 -11.73 0.61 7.29
N ALA A 132 -12.52 1.62 6.90
CA ALA A 132 -13.97 1.56 6.89
C ALA A 132 -14.50 0.47 5.96
N LYS A 133 -13.87 0.31 4.79
CA LYS A 133 -14.17 -0.79 3.86
C LYS A 133 -13.93 -2.16 4.49
N GLN A 134 -12.83 -2.31 5.25
CA GLN A 134 -12.49 -3.56 5.96
C GLN A 134 -13.44 -3.85 7.13
N LEU A 135 -13.96 -2.81 7.77
CA LEU A 135 -14.92 -2.89 8.87
C LEU A 135 -16.38 -2.90 8.37
N GLU A 136 -16.58 -2.94 7.06
CA GLU A 136 -17.89 -2.89 6.41
C GLU A 136 -18.77 -1.68 6.81
N LEU A 137 -18.13 -0.57 7.21
CA LEU A 137 -18.78 0.70 7.59
C LEU A 137 -19.22 1.49 6.34
N PHE A 138 -20.00 0.86 5.48
CA PHE A 138 -20.61 1.52 4.34
C PHE A 138 -21.91 2.17 4.78
N LYS A 139 -22.03 3.49 4.59
CA LYS A 139 -23.34 4.15 4.65
C LYS A 139 -24.20 3.60 3.51
N LYS A 140 -25.00 2.57 3.79
CA LYS A 140 -25.99 2.05 2.85
C LYS A 140 -27.00 3.15 2.62
N TYR A 141 -27.18 3.55 1.38
CA TYR A 141 -28.28 4.47 1.05
C TYR A 141 -29.61 3.78 1.41
N PRO A 142 -30.47 4.44 2.21
CA PRO A 142 -31.74 3.88 2.65
C PRO A 142 -32.76 3.94 1.51
N TRP A 143 -32.62 3.04 0.53
CA TRP A 143 -33.56 2.90 -0.57
C TRP A 143 -34.94 2.49 -0.04
N THR A 144 -35.94 3.31 -0.28
CA THR A 144 -37.34 2.96 -0.02
C THR A 144 -37.86 1.99 -1.09
N ASP A 145 -38.88 1.20 -0.76
CA ASP A 145 -39.48 0.27 -1.74
C ASP A 145 -40.06 1.00 -2.95
N GLU A 146 -40.61 2.20 -2.75
CA GLU A 146 -41.09 3.06 -3.83
C GLU A 146 -39.97 3.47 -4.79
N GLN A 147 -38.81 3.90 -4.26
CA GLN A 147 -37.65 4.25 -5.09
C GLN A 147 -37.14 3.03 -5.87
N ARG A 148 -37.13 1.84 -5.24
CA ARG A 148 -36.72 0.59 -5.90
C ARG A 148 -37.68 0.19 -7.02
N ARG A 149 -38.99 0.27 -6.78
CA ARG A 149 -40.05 0.00 -7.77
C ARG A 149 -39.96 0.97 -8.94
N PHE A 150 -39.82 2.27 -8.65
CA PHE A 150 -39.67 3.30 -9.68
C PHE A 150 -38.47 3.04 -10.59
N ILE A 151 -37.32 2.66 -10.03
CA ILE A 151 -36.14 2.27 -10.82
C ILE A 151 -36.41 1.02 -11.65
N ALA A 152 -37.06 0.00 -11.08
CA ALA A 152 -37.34 -1.26 -11.78
C ALA A 152 -38.24 -1.05 -13.00
N GLU A 153 -39.26 -0.21 -12.89
CA GLU A 153 -40.22 0.10 -13.96
C GLU A 153 -39.62 1.04 -15.02
N ARG A 154 -38.92 2.10 -14.59
CA ARG A 154 -38.49 3.17 -15.49
C ARG A 154 -37.13 2.94 -16.13
N ARG A 155 -36.33 1.96 -15.67
CA ARG A 155 -34.97 1.71 -16.22
C ARG A 155 -34.93 1.36 -17.71
N GLN A 156 -36.02 0.82 -18.28
CA GLN A 156 -36.10 0.47 -19.71
C GLN A 156 -36.54 1.65 -20.58
N SER A 157 -37.35 2.56 -20.03
CA SER A 157 -38.00 3.65 -20.78
C SER A 157 -37.37 5.04 -20.54
N MET A 158 -36.64 5.22 -19.44
CA MET A 158 -36.02 6.48 -19.07
C MET A 158 -34.49 6.38 -19.00
N LYS A 159 -33.81 7.42 -19.50
CA LYS A 159 -32.37 7.58 -19.28
C LYS A 159 -32.09 7.68 -17.78
N MET A 160 -31.05 6.98 -17.33
CA MET A 160 -30.63 6.92 -15.92
C MET A 160 -30.43 8.29 -15.27
N THR A 161 -29.95 9.28 -16.03
CA THR A 161 -29.79 10.66 -15.55
C THR A 161 -31.13 11.33 -15.19
N ARG A 162 -32.21 11.02 -15.91
CA ARG A 162 -33.56 11.51 -15.58
C ARG A 162 -34.12 10.82 -14.35
N ILE A 163 -33.90 9.51 -14.21
CA ILE A 163 -34.28 8.75 -13.01
C ILE A 163 -33.57 9.32 -11.78
N ALA A 164 -32.27 9.58 -11.89
CA ALA A 164 -31.47 10.16 -10.82
C ALA A 164 -31.97 11.57 -10.41
N LYS A 165 -32.25 12.42 -11.40
CA LYS A 165 -32.82 13.76 -11.17
C LYS A 165 -34.17 13.69 -10.46
N TYR A 166 -35.06 12.78 -10.87
CA TYR A 166 -36.37 12.60 -10.26
C TYR A 166 -36.27 12.16 -8.79
N LEU A 167 -35.34 11.25 -8.49
CA LEU A 167 -35.15 10.69 -7.16
C LEU A 167 -34.25 11.55 -6.25
N GLY A 168 -33.71 12.67 -6.74
CA GLY A 168 -32.79 13.52 -5.97
C GLY A 168 -31.46 12.85 -5.61
N ILE A 169 -31.01 11.88 -6.42
CA ILE A 169 -29.79 11.09 -6.17
C ILE A 169 -28.83 11.15 -7.36
N THR A 170 -27.65 10.55 -7.21
CA THR A 170 -26.67 10.50 -8.31
C THR A 170 -26.99 9.36 -9.30
N PRO A 171 -26.68 9.52 -10.61
CA PRO A 171 -26.82 8.44 -11.58
C PRO A 171 -26.01 7.19 -11.24
N ALA A 172 -24.90 7.34 -10.52
CA ALA A 172 -24.10 6.22 -10.04
C ALA A 172 -24.85 5.35 -9.03
N MET A 173 -25.62 5.95 -8.13
CA MET A 173 -26.45 5.23 -7.16
C MET A 173 -27.56 4.43 -7.87
N VAL A 174 -28.22 5.03 -8.86
CA VAL A 174 -29.21 4.33 -9.69
C VAL A 174 -28.59 3.12 -10.39
N ARG A 175 -27.39 3.28 -10.98
CA ARG A 175 -26.65 2.17 -11.61
C ARG A 175 -26.36 1.03 -10.63
N GLN A 176 -25.88 1.38 -9.43
CA GLN A 176 -25.56 0.41 -8.39
C GLN A 176 -26.81 -0.37 -7.94
N GLU A 177 -27.94 0.31 -7.77
CA GLU A 177 -29.20 -0.33 -7.39
C GLU A 177 -29.75 -1.24 -8.48
N ILE A 178 -29.69 -0.84 -9.76
CA ILE A 178 -30.04 -1.73 -10.88
C ILE A 178 -29.17 -3.00 -10.87
N ALA A 179 -27.87 -2.86 -10.65
CA ALA A 179 -26.95 -4.01 -10.55
C ALA A 179 -27.23 -4.88 -9.30
N ARG A 180 -27.75 -4.29 -8.22
CA ARG A 180 -28.18 -5.01 -7.01
C ARG A 180 -29.44 -5.83 -7.28
N GLN A 181 -30.45 -5.24 -7.92
CA GLN A 181 -31.70 -5.91 -8.29
C GLN A 181 -31.45 -7.09 -9.24
N LYS A 182 -30.56 -6.93 -10.22
CA LYS A 182 -30.18 -8.02 -11.14
C LYS A 182 -29.52 -9.19 -10.42
N ARG A 183 -28.61 -8.92 -9.47
CA ARG A 183 -27.95 -9.97 -8.67
C ARG A 183 -28.93 -10.72 -7.78
N GLY A 184 -29.84 -10.02 -7.11
CA GLY A 184 -30.87 -10.65 -6.29
C GLY A 184 -31.82 -11.59 -7.06
N ILE A 185 -32.10 -11.28 -8.34
CA ILE A 185 -32.88 -12.14 -9.23
C ILE A 185 -32.10 -13.40 -9.60
N VAL A 186 -30.80 -13.27 -9.94
CA VAL A 186 -29.93 -14.41 -10.27
C VAL A 186 -29.73 -15.34 -9.07
N ASP A 187 -29.58 -14.78 -7.87
CA ASP A 187 -29.41 -15.56 -6.63
C ASP A 187 -30.70 -16.27 -6.17
N MET A 188 -31.88 -15.85 -6.66
CA MET A 188 -33.15 -16.59 -6.47
C MET A 188 -33.31 -17.72 -7.48
N LEU A 189 -32.92 -17.49 -8.74
CA LEU A 189 -33.06 -18.48 -9.82
C LEU A 189 -32.08 -19.66 -9.69
N ASN A 190 -30.91 -19.45 -9.06
CA ASN A 190 -29.89 -20.50 -8.87
C ASN A 190 -30.09 -21.34 -7.58
N ARG A 191 -31.20 -21.20 -6.86
CA ARG A 191 -31.53 -21.98 -5.64
C ARG A 191 -32.57 -23.07 -5.87
N HIS A 192 -32.85 -23.41 -7.12
CA HIS A 192 -33.68 -24.54 -7.54
C HIS A 192 -32.83 -25.52 -8.34
#